data_AF-A0A6I5F2V3-F1
#
_entry.id   AF-A0A6I5F2V3-F1
#
_cell.length_a   1.000
_cell.length_b   1.000
_cell.length_c   1.000
_cell.angle_alpha   90.00
_cell.angle_beta   90.00
_cell.angle_gamma   90.00
#
_symmetry.space_group_name_H-M   'P 1'
#
loop_
_entity.id
_entity.type
_entity.pdbx_description
1 polymer ?
#
loop_
_entity_poly.entity_id
_entity_poly.type
_entity_poly.pdbx_seq_one_letter_code
_entity_poly.pdbx_strand_id
1 'polypeptide(L)'
;MQTSALPDLAHTATKPVHWLATAAAMAAVVALAGLLQPRTATATATAPEKRTATPVAAPDPAEVDFPLECGGAGTTVAEQAPGDLDGDGRPETVAVVHCDAGSGTPPSGIYVLTRGSGAAPRIVATLVDPADRKTVTDFAVREGRVSATLLGYSSLEVPRCCPDQEEQASWRYQGTAFVRTTGDLARAV
;
A
#
# COMPACT_ATOMS: atom_id res chain seq x y z
N MET A 1 -72.88 34.09 9.98
CA MET A 1 -71.65 33.37 10.32
C MET A 1 -70.50 34.34 10.13
N GLN A 2 -69.91 34.81 11.23
CA GLN A 2 -68.75 35.72 11.20
C GLN A 2 -67.52 34.95 10.70
N THR A 3 -66.83 35.46 9.68
CA THR A 3 -65.51 34.98 9.29
C THR A 3 -64.45 35.68 10.12
N SER A 4 -63.69 34.88 10.85
CA SER A 4 -62.59 35.28 11.72
C SER A 4 -61.53 36.10 10.98
N ALA A 5 -61.10 37.21 11.59
CA ALA A 5 -59.86 37.87 11.26
C ALA A 5 -58.69 37.07 11.83
N LEU A 6 -57.71 36.72 10.99
CA LEU A 6 -56.34 36.47 11.42
C LEU A 6 -55.40 37.32 10.56
N PRO A 7 -54.27 37.81 11.13
CA PRO A 7 -53.44 38.85 10.51
C PRO A 7 -52.62 38.25 9.37
N ASP A 8 -52.69 38.89 8.21
CA ASP A 8 -51.82 38.59 7.07
C ASP A 8 -50.38 38.88 7.47
N LEU A 9 -49.58 37.82 7.57
CA LEU A 9 -48.19 37.90 7.95
C LEU A 9 -47.42 38.65 6.87
N ALA A 10 -46.78 39.75 7.27
CA ALA A 10 -45.83 40.49 6.47
C ALA A 10 -44.65 39.58 6.07
N HIS A 11 -44.78 38.87 4.95
CA HIS A 11 -43.75 37.98 4.45
C HIS A 11 -43.11 38.57 3.19
N THR A 12 -42.04 39.32 3.46
CA THR A 12 -40.81 39.38 2.66
C THR A 12 -41.01 39.48 1.15
N ALA A 13 -41.33 40.68 0.67
CA ALA A 13 -41.26 40.99 -0.75
C ALA A 13 -39.80 40.97 -1.23
N THR A 14 -39.33 39.81 -1.73
CA THR A 14 -38.01 39.67 -2.34
C THR A 14 -37.94 40.53 -3.60
N LYS A 15 -37.31 41.71 -3.50
CA LYS A 15 -37.16 42.61 -4.66
C LYS A 15 -36.24 41.97 -5.71
N PRO A 16 -36.48 42.16 -7.03
CA PRO A 16 -35.65 41.63 -8.11
C PRO A 16 -34.15 41.90 -7.96
N VAL A 17 -33.81 43.02 -7.30
CA VAL A 17 -32.44 43.42 -6.98
C VAL A 17 -31.70 42.39 -6.11
N HIS A 18 -32.38 41.67 -5.22
CA HIS A 18 -31.75 40.63 -4.40
C HIS A 18 -31.31 39.44 -5.26
N TRP A 19 -32.10 39.06 -6.25
CA TRP A 19 -31.74 37.99 -7.19
C TRP A 19 -30.56 38.38 -8.07
N LEU A 20 -30.51 39.64 -8.53
CA LEU A 20 -29.36 40.17 -9.27
C LEU A 20 -28.09 40.18 -8.41
N ALA A 21 -28.19 40.56 -7.14
CA ALA A 21 -27.06 40.56 -6.22
C ALA A 21 -26.50 39.13 -6.00
N THR A 22 -27.37 38.13 -5.80
CA THR A 22 -26.94 36.74 -5.63
C THR A 22 -26.31 36.18 -6.91
N ALA A 23 -26.88 36.48 -8.08
CA ALA A 23 -26.33 36.04 -9.36
C ALA A 23 -24.94 36.64 -9.62
N ALA A 24 -24.75 37.92 -9.33
CA ALA A 24 -23.46 38.60 -9.46
C ALA A 24 -22.41 38.02 -8.50
N ALA A 25 -22.80 37.71 -7.26
CA ALA A 25 -21.92 37.07 -6.28
C ALA A 25 -21.46 35.68 -6.73
N MET A 26 -22.36 34.85 -7.25
CA MET A 26 -22.01 33.52 -7.76
C MET A 26 -21.08 33.59 -8.98
N ALA A 27 -21.35 34.52 -9.91
CA ALA A 27 -20.49 34.73 -11.08
C ALA A 27 -19.08 35.17 -10.69
N ALA A 28 -18.95 36.05 -9.69
CA ALA A 28 -17.65 36.49 -9.18
C ALA A 28 -16.84 35.34 -8.56
N VAL A 29 -17.49 34.45 -7.80
CA VAL A 29 -16.81 33.26 -7.21
C VAL A 29 -16.30 32.33 -8.31
N VAL A 30 -17.11 32.03 -9.33
CA VAL A 30 -16.71 31.17 -10.46
C VAL A 30 -15.55 31.79 -11.25
N ALA A 31 -15.61 33.10 -11.52
CA ALA A 31 -14.54 33.81 -12.22
C ALA A 31 -13.23 33.80 -11.41
N LEU A 32 -13.31 34.02 -10.09
CA LEU A 32 -12.14 34.01 -9.21
C LEU A 32 -11.51 32.61 -9.11
N ALA A 33 -12.33 31.55 -9.06
CA ALA A 33 -11.85 30.17 -9.09
C ALA A 33 -11.14 29.82 -10.41
N GLY A 34 -11.61 30.37 -11.54
CA GLY A 34 -10.95 30.23 -12.84
C GLY A 34 -9.59 30.92 -12.90
N LEU A 35 -9.43 32.07 -12.24
CA LEU A 35 -8.16 32.81 -12.18
C LEU A 35 -7.13 32.15 -11.25
N LEU A 36 -7.56 31.39 -10.24
CA LEU A 36 -6.69 30.63 -9.34
C LEU A 36 -6.41 29.19 -9.83
N GLN A 37 -6.70 28.88 -11.10
CA GLN A 37 -6.35 27.57 -11.63
C GLN A 37 -4.81 27.38 -11.60
N PRO A 38 -4.31 26.28 -11.03
CA PRO A 38 -2.90 25.94 -11.13
C PRO A 38 -2.54 25.85 -12.61
N ARG A 39 -1.41 26.47 -13.00
CA ARG A 39 -0.88 26.40 -14.36
C ARG A 39 -1.00 24.97 -14.84
N THR A 40 -1.66 24.77 -15.98
CA THR A 40 -1.68 23.48 -16.67
C THR A 40 -0.26 22.96 -16.72
N ALA A 41 0.00 21.87 -15.98
CA ALA A 41 1.22 21.11 -16.14
C ALA A 41 1.16 20.51 -17.54
N THR A 42 1.68 21.24 -18.52
CA THR A 42 1.96 20.68 -19.83
C THR A 42 3.08 19.67 -19.60
N ALA A 43 2.69 18.42 -19.37
CA ALA A 43 3.62 17.30 -19.43
C ALA A 43 4.11 17.23 -20.89
N THR A 44 5.26 17.83 -21.16
CA THR A 44 6.05 17.51 -22.33
C THR A 44 6.58 16.10 -22.10
N ALA A 45 5.73 15.10 -22.32
CA ALA A 45 6.21 13.74 -22.49
C ALA A 45 6.96 13.73 -23.82
N THR A 46 8.25 14.06 -23.77
CA THR A 46 9.19 13.60 -24.79
C THR A 46 9.00 12.09 -24.82
N ALA A 47 8.47 11.57 -25.94
CA ALA A 47 8.32 10.14 -26.13
C ALA A 47 9.65 9.50 -25.74
N PRO A 48 9.68 8.56 -24.78
CA PRO A 48 10.92 7.92 -24.43
C PRO A 48 11.41 7.27 -25.71
N GLU A 49 12.60 7.67 -26.13
CA GLU A 49 13.37 6.92 -27.12
C GLU A 49 13.33 5.48 -26.65
N LYS A 50 12.61 4.65 -27.40
CA LYS A 50 12.28 3.27 -27.05
C LYS A 50 13.57 2.47 -27.19
N ARG A 51 14.48 2.68 -26.25
CA ARG A 51 15.64 1.85 -26.06
C ARG A 51 15.04 0.52 -25.62
N THR A 52 15.04 -0.44 -26.53
CA THR A 52 14.58 -1.81 -26.32
C THR A 52 15.54 -2.46 -25.33
N ALA A 53 15.48 -2.04 -24.06
CA ALA A 53 16.15 -2.72 -22.99
C ALA A 53 15.39 -4.04 -22.80
N THR A 54 16.10 -5.15 -22.95
CA THR A 54 15.58 -6.46 -22.55
C THR A 54 15.11 -6.35 -21.10
N PRO A 55 13.85 -6.72 -20.78
CA PRO A 55 13.38 -6.71 -19.39
C PRO A 55 14.34 -7.51 -18.52
N VAL A 56 14.89 -6.88 -17.48
CA VAL A 56 15.74 -7.56 -16.50
C VAL A 56 14.85 -8.52 -15.71
N ALA A 57 15.20 -9.80 -15.71
CA ALA A 57 14.46 -10.80 -14.93
C ALA A 57 14.70 -10.57 -13.43
N ALA A 58 13.62 -10.64 -12.65
CA ALA A 58 13.70 -10.57 -11.20
C ALA A 58 14.49 -11.78 -10.64
N PRO A 59 15.14 -11.65 -9.46
CA PRO A 59 15.84 -12.74 -8.81
C PRO A 59 14.92 -13.94 -8.53
N ASP A 60 15.37 -15.16 -8.80
CA ASP A 60 14.61 -16.37 -8.48
C ASP A 60 14.85 -16.76 -7.01
N PRO A 61 13.80 -16.85 -6.17
CA PRO A 61 13.91 -17.33 -4.80
C PRO A 61 14.52 -18.72 -4.66
N ALA A 62 14.41 -19.59 -5.68
CA ALA A 62 14.99 -20.93 -5.66
C ALA A 62 16.52 -20.93 -5.73
N GLU A 63 17.15 -19.81 -6.11
CA GLU A 63 18.61 -19.65 -6.17
C GLU A 63 19.21 -19.10 -4.86
N VAL A 64 18.40 -18.96 -3.79
CA VAL A 64 18.82 -18.36 -2.52
C VAL A 64 18.59 -19.30 -1.35
N ASP A 65 19.60 -19.39 -0.48
CA ASP A 65 19.48 -20.03 0.83
C ASP A 65 18.82 -19.06 1.82
N PHE A 66 17.62 -19.39 2.27
CA PHE A 66 16.91 -18.59 3.28
C PHE A 66 17.40 -18.92 4.70
N PRO A 67 17.58 -17.93 5.58
CA PRO A 67 18.11 -18.11 6.93
C PRO A 67 17.05 -18.65 7.90
N LEU A 68 16.39 -19.76 7.56
CA LEU A 68 15.43 -20.43 8.43
C LEU A 68 16.07 -21.65 9.11
N GLU A 69 15.85 -21.77 10.41
CA GLU A 69 16.25 -22.95 11.18
C GLU A 69 15.14 -24.01 11.15
N CYS A 70 15.04 -24.73 10.03
CA CYS A 70 14.01 -25.75 9.82
C CYS A 70 14.38 -27.14 10.34
N GLY A 71 15.55 -27.29 10.97
CA GLY A 71 16.08 -28.58 11.38
C GLY A 71 16.30 -29.49 10.17
N GLY A 72 15.65 -30.65 10.16
CA GLY A 72 15.68 -31.58 9.02
C GLY A 72 14.64 -31.31 7.92
N ALA A 73 13.73 -30.35 8.13
CA ALA A 73 12.74 -29.97 7.13
C ALA A 73 13.36 -29.01 6.10
N GLY A 74 12.83 -29.03 4.87
CA GLY A 74 13.17 -28.04 3.85
C GLY A 74 12.53 -26.69 4.11
N THR A 75 12.72 -25.75 3.18
CA THR A 75 12.01 -24.47 3.15
C THR A 75 11.01 -24.44 1.99
N THR A 76 9.90 -23.75 2.19
CA THR A 76 8.87 -23.52 1.17
C THR A 76 8.73 -22.03 0.93
N VAL A 77 8.82 -21.61 -0.34
CA VAL A 77 8.39 -20.28 -0.78
C VAL A 77 6.88 -20.34 -1.02
N ALA A 78 6.11 -19.79 -0.10
CA ALA A 78 4.64 -19.83 -0.14
C ALA A 78 4.07 -18.85 -1.17
N GLU A 79 4.63 -17.64 -1.19
CA GLU A 79 4.26 -16.57 -2.10
C GLU A 79 5.50 -15.78 -2.51
N GLN A 80 5.45 -15.18 -3.70
CA GLN A 80 6.49 -14.29 -4.17
C GLN A 80 5.93 -13.26 -5.13
N ALA A 81 6.53 -12.07 -5.15
CA ALA A 81 6.19 -11.04 -6.10
C ALA A 81 7.42 -10.22 -6.48
N PRO A 82 7.65 -9.96 -7.79
CA PRO A 82 8.67 -9.04 -8.24
C PRO A 82 8.22 -7.58 -8.10
N GLY A 83 9.17 -6.65 -7.96
CA GLY A 83 8.90 -5.22 -8.01
C GLY A 83 10.19 -4.41 -7.94
N ASP A 84 10.22 -3.24 -8.57
CA ASP A 84 11.29 -2.25 -8.41
C ASP A 84 11.03 -1.52 -7.08
N LEU A 85 11.77 -1.90 -6.03
CA LEU A 85 11.52 -1.44 -4.65
C LEU A 85 12.37 -0.24 -4.27
N ASP A 86 13.51 -0.03 -4.92
CA ASP A 86 14.42 1.08 -4.68
C ASP A 86 14.37 2.16 -5.77
N GLY A 87 13.69 1.91 -6.88
CA GLY A 87 13.47 2.85 -7.98
C GLY A 87 14.62 2.92 -8.97
N ASP A 88 15.52 1.94 -9.00
CA ASP A 88 16.68 1.90 -9.90
C ASP A 88 16.36 1.32 -11.30
N GLY A 89 15.13 0.85 -11.51
CA GLY A 89 14.66 0.25 -12.76
C GLY A 89 14.97 -1.24 -12.91
N ARG A 90 15.54 -1.90 -11.89
CA ARG A 90 15.73 -3.35 -11.82
C ARG A 90 14.74 -3.91 -10.78
N PRO A 91 14.04 -5.01 -11.09
CA PRO A 91 13.13 -5.59 -10.11
C PRO A 91 13.89 -6.40 -9.05
N GLU A 92 13.54 -6.17 -7.79
CA GLU A 92 13.72 -7.12 -6.69
C GLU A 92 12.66 -8.21 -6.74
N THR A 93 12.87 -9.28 -5.98
CA THR A 93 11.83 -10.25 -5.63
C THR A 93 11.61 -10.22 -4.13
N VAL A 94 10.35 -10.18 -3.71
CA VAL A 94 9.98 -10.38 -2.32
C VAL A 94 9.36 -11.76 -2.17
N ALA A 95 9.87 -12.55 -1.23
CA ALA A 95 9.46 -13.93 -1.01
C ALA A 95 8.94 -14.11 0.42
N VAL A 96 7.78 -14.75 0.55
CA VAL A 96 7.23 -15.26 1.81
C VAL A 96 7.68 -16.70 1.95
N VAL A 97 8.48 -16.99 2.99
CA VAL A 97 9.14 -18.28 3.15
C VAL A 97 8.88 -18.83 4.55
N HIS A 98 8.64 -20.12 4.65
CA HIS A 98 8.51 -20.83 5.92
C HIS A 98 9.14 -22.22 5.83
N CYS A 99 9.29 -22.91 6.95
CA CYS A 99 9.72 -24.31 6.94
C CYS A 99 8.67 -25.21 6.29
N ASP A 100 9.09 -26.29 5.66
CA ASP A 100 8.18 -27.32 5.14
C ASP A 100 7.68 -28.22 6.28
N ALA A 101 6.65 -27.76 6.98
CA ALA A 101 6.14 -28.41 8.19
C ALA A 101 5.00 -29.41 7.94
N GLY A 102 4.77 -29.82 6.68
CA GLY A 102 3.70 -30.75 6.32
C GLY A 102 2.30 -30.23 6.70
N SER A 103 1.75 -30.69 7.84
CA SER A 103 0.41 -30.31 8.32
C SER A 103 0.38 -29.13 9.29
N GLY A 104 1.54 -28.56 9.64
CA GLY A 104 1.62 -27.39 10.52
C GLY A 104 1.48 -26.05 9.80
N THR A 105 1.33 -24.97 10.58
CA THR A 105 1.42 -23.58 10.10
C THR A 105 2.66 -22.93 10.69
N PRO A 106 3.84 -23.18 10.11
CA PRO A 106 5.09 -22.64 10.63
C PRO A 106 5.11 -21.11 10.47
N PRO A 107 5.84 -20.39 11.34
CA PRO A 107 6.05 -18.96 11.16
C PRO A 107 6.65 -18.65 9.79
N SER A 108 6.21 -17.53 9.22
CA SER A 108 6.66 -17.03 7.94
C SER A 108 7.73 -15.96 8.14
N GLY A 109 8.74 -15.95 7.27
CA GLY A 109 9.63 -14.82 7.04
C GLY A 109 9.28 -14.14 5.72
N ILE A 110 9.47 -12.82 5.66
CA ILE A 110 9.38 -12.05 4.40
C ILE A 110 10.77 -11.54 4.08
N TYR A 111 11.32 -11.94 2.93
CA TYR A 111 12.67 -11.60 2.50
C TYR A 111 12.66 -10.81 1.20
N VAL A 112 13.56 -9.83 1.08
CA VAL A 112 13.78 -9.08 -0.16
C VAL A 112 15.08 -9.55 -0.80
N LEU A 113 14.98 -9.95 -2.06
CA LEU A 113 16.06 -10.46 -2.87
C LEU A 113 16.40 -9.42 -3.94
N THR A 114 17.69 -9.20 -4.16
CA THR A 114 18.18 -8.43 -5.31
C THR A 114 19.23 -9.24 -6.07
N ARG A 115 19.52 -8.81 -7.31
CA ARG A 115 20.58 -9.37 -8.14
C ARG A 115 21.46 -8.24 -8.68
N GLY A 116 22.72 -8.20 -8.23
CA GLY A 116 23.73 -7.33 -8.83
C GLY A 116 24.06 -7.75 -10.26
N SER A 117 24.65 -6.85 -11.06
CA SER A 117 25.00 -7.16 -12.45
C SER A 117 25.92 -8.39 -12.54
N GLY A 118 25.39 -9.51 -13.05
CA GLY A 118 26.14 -10.77 -13.22
C GLY A 118 26.37 -11.55 -11.92
N ALA A 119 25.75 -11.18 -10.81
CA ALA A 119 25.87 -11.88 -9.52
C ALA A 119 24.72 -12.87 -9.30
N ALA A 120 24.93 -13.82 -8.38
CA ALA A 120 23.84 -14.63 -7.85
C ALA A 120 22.85 -13.74 -7.06
N PRO A 121 21.55 -14.10 -7.02
CA PRO A 121 20.60 -13.52 -6.08
C PRO A 121 21.09 -13.57 -4.64
N ARG A 122 20.76 -12.54 -3.86
CA ARG A 122 21.03 -12.51 -2.42
C ARG A 122 19.93 -11.79 -1.66
N ILE A 123 19.79 -12.13 -0.39
CA ILE A 123 18.90 -11.43 0.53
C ILE A 123 19.54 -10.09 0.92
N VAL A 124 18.76 -9.01 0.84
CA VAL A 124 19.16 -7.66 1.26
C VAL A 124 18.33 -7.11 2.41
N ALA A 125 17.16 -7.70 2.67
CA ALA A 125 16.36 -7.35 3.84
C ALA A 125 15.50 -8.52 4.30
N THR A 126 15.23 -8.55 5.61
CA THR A 126 14.22 -9.38 6.26
C THR A 126 13.16 -8.42 6.80
N LEU A 127 11.95 -8.45 6.22
CA LEU A 127 10.84 -7.57 6.60
C LEU A 127 10.01 -8.14 7.75
N VAL A 128 9.93 -9.47 7.82
CA VAL A 128 9.34 -10.24 8.92
C VAL A 128 10.33 -11.34 9.28
N ASP A 129 10.72 -11.41 10.54
CA ASP A 129 11.58 -12.46 11.08
C ASP A 129 10.71 -13.66 11.51
N PRO A 130 10.98 -14.90 11.05
CA PRO A 130 10.27 -16.08 11.54
C PRO A 130 10.27 -16.23 13.08
N ALA A 131 11.27 -15.69 13.78
CA ALA A 131 11.36 -15.67 15.24
C ALA A 131 10.23 -14.86 15.90
N ASP A 132 9.61 -13.92 15.18
CA ASP A 132 8.44 -13.15 15.66
C ASP A 132 7.17 -14.00 15.75
N ARG A 133 7.22 -15.27 15.27
CA ARG A 133 6.11 -16.24 15.31
C ARG A 133 4.84 -15.71 14.65
N LYS A 134 5.02 -15.01 13.53
CA LYS A 134 3.93 -14.49 12.70
C LYS A 134 3.70 -15.41 11.50
N THR A 135 2.45 -15.51 11.07
CA THR A 135 2.07 -16.14 9.79
C THR A 135 1.56 -15.06 8.85
N VAL A 136 1.97 -15.11 7.58
CA VAL A 136 1.52 -14.20 6.54
C VAL A 136 0.31 -14.78 5.82
N THR A 137 -0.74 -14.00 5.61
CA THR A 137 -1.98 -14.48 4.96
C THR A 137 -2.48 -13.65 3.78
N ASP A 138 -2.11 -12.38 3.73
CA ASP A 138 -2.36 -11.51 2.58
C ASP A 138 -1.03 -10.84 2.28
N PHE A 139 -0.55 -10.90 1.04
CA PHE A 139 0.75 -10.40 0.64
C PHE A 139 0.68 -9.74 -0.73
N ALA A 140 1.29 -8.55 -0.85
CA ALA A 140 1.37 -7.85 -2.12
C ALA A 140 2.61 -6.98 -2.25
N VAL A 141 3.08 -6.84 -3.48
CA VAL A 141 4.07 -5.84 -3.90
C VAL A 141 3.43 -4.92 -4.94
N ARG A 142 3.33 -3.63 -4.63
CA ARG A 142 2.72 -2.60 -5.48
C ARG A 142 3.43 -1.26 -5.29
N GLU A 143 3.83 -0.62 -6.39
CA GLU A 143 4.37 0.75 -6.38
C GLU A 143 5.53 0.98 -5.39
N GLY A 144 6.50 0.05 -5.37
CA GLY A 144 7.65 0.09 -4.44
C GLY A 144 7.28 -0.14 -2.97
N ARG A 145 6.06 -0.61 -2.68
CA ARG A 145 5.59 -0.95 -1.33
C ARG A 145 5.36 -2.46 -1.24
N VAL A 146 5.84 -3.04 -0.15
CA VAL A 146 5.45 -4.38 0.29
C VAL A 146 4.34 -4.23 1.33
N SER A 147 3.27 -5.00 1.23
CA SER A 147 2.22 -5.06 2.26
C SER A 147 1.92 -6.50 2.63
N ALA A 148 1.60 -6.72 3.90
CA ALA A 148 1.14 -8.01 4.36
C ALA A 148 0.17 -7.92 5.55
N THR A 149 -0.73 -8.90 5.65
CA THR A 149 -1.49 -9.21 6.87
C THR A 149 -0.76 -10.28 7.66
N LEU A 150 -0.45 -9.98 8.92
CA LEU A 150 0.32 -10.82 9.82
C LEU A 150 -0.57 -11.32 10.97
N LEU A 151 -0.69 -12.63 11.10
CA LEU A 151 -1.35 -13.29 12.21
C LEU A 151 -0.33 -13.65 13.29
N GLY A 152 -0.67 -13.42 14.56
CA GLY A 152 0.18 -13.77 15.69
C GLY A 152 -0.60 -14.03 16.97
N TYR A 153 0.12 -14.04 18.09
CA TYR A 153 -0.40 -14.45 19.38
C TYR A 153 -0.17 -13.37 20.43
N SER A 154 -1.18 -13.08 21.25
CA SER A 154 -1.09 -12.13 22.36
C SER A 154 -0.26 -12.68 23.54
N SER A 155 -0.24 -14.00 23.70
CA SER A 155 0.49 -14.69 24.76
C SER A 155 0.82 -16.14 24.38
N LEU A 156 1.61 -16.81 25.23
CA LEU A 156 1.95 -18.24 25.07
C LEU A 156 0.79 -19.18 25.45
N GLU A 157 -0.27 -18.66 26.07
CA GLU A 157 -1.45 -19.44 26.47
C GLU A 157 -2.43 -19.63 25.30
N VAL A 158 -2.32 -18.80 24.26
CA VAL A 158 -3.15 -18.90 23.07
C VAL A 158 -2.80 -20.17 22.28
N PRO A 159 -3.77 -21.04 21.96
CA PRO A 159 -3.52 -22.24 21.17
C PRO A 159 -2.94 -21.92 19.79
N ARG A 160 -1.92 -22.68 19.37
CA ARG A 160 -1.23 -22.51 18.06
C ARG A 160 -2.13 -22.68 16.84
N CYS A 161 -3.32 -23.27 16.97
CA CYS A 161 -4.29 -23.35 15.86
C CYS A 161 -4.90 -21.99 15.51
N CYS A 162 -4.80 -21.04 16.43
CA CYS A 162 -5.81 -20.02 16.59
C CYS A 162 -5.15 -18.69 16.99
N PRO A 163 -4.34 -18.08 16.09
CA PRO A 163 -3.78 -16.76 16.33
C PRO A 163 -4.88 -15.75 16.62
N ASP A 164 -4.67 -14.91 17.64
CA ASP A 164 -5.64 -13.96 18.19
C ASP A 164 -5.22 -12.50 17.99
N GLN A 165 -4.13 -12.28 17.26
CA GLN A 165 -3.65 -10.96 16.85
C GLN A 165 -3.57 -10.90 15.33
N GLU A 166 -4.07 -9.80 14.78
CA GLU A 166 -3.95 -9.47 13.37
C GLU A 166 -3.31 -8.10 13.24
N GLU A 167 -2.32 -7.99 12.35
CA GLU A 167 -1.64 -6.74 12.06
C GLU A 167 -1.49 -6.55 10.55
N GLN A 168 -1.98 -5.41 10.05
CA GLN A 168 -1.71 -4.96 8.69
C GLN A 168 -0.41 -4.14 8.67
N ALA A 169 0.58 -4.65 7.96
CA ALA A 169 1.90 -4.05 7.88
C ALA A 169 2.24 -3.64 6.44
N SER A 170 3.00 -2.56 6.32
CA SER A 170 3.57 -2.16 5.04
C SER A 170 5.02 -1.71 5.21
N TRP A 171 5.83 -1.92 4.17
CA TRP A 171 7.22 -1.53 4.13
C TRP A 171 7.52 -0.75 2.85
N ARG A 172 8.35 0.27 2.97
CA ARG A 172 8.92 1.01 1.84
C ARG A 172 10.41 1.21 2.05
N TYR A 173 11.17 1.12 0.96
CA TYR A 173 12.58 1.48 0.99
C TYR A 173 12.74 2.98 1.18
N GLN A 174 13.60 3.40 2.12
CA GLN A 174 13.93 4.81 2.38
C GLN A 174 15.41 5.08 2.13
N GLY A 175 15.95 4.55 1.04
CA GLY A 175 17.32 4.81 0.60
C GLY A 175 18.41 4.01 1.33
N THR A 176 18.19 3.60 2.58
CA THR A 176 19.14 2.77 3.34
C THR A 176 18.53 1.47 3.87
N ALA A 177 17.23 1.47 4.15
CA ALA A 177 16.54 0.31 4.71
C ALA A 177 15.06 0.34 4.35
N PHE A 178 14.42 -0.82 4.45
CA PHE A 178 12.97 -0.92 4.45
C PHE A 178 12.43 -0.47 5.80
N VAL A 179 11.58 0.54 5.80
CA VAL A 179 10.93 1.06 7.00
C VAL A 179 9.50 0.56 7.04
N ARG A 180 9.11 -0.02 8.18
CA ARG A 180 7.76 -0.51 8.44
C ARG A 180 6.86 0.64 8.87
N THR A 181 5.68 0.75 8.27
CA THR A 181 4.60 1.61 8.74
C THR A 181 3.44 0.73 9.20
N THR A 182 3.03 0.92 10.46
CA THR A 182 1.88 0.25 11.08
C THR A 182 0.65 1.16 10.99
N GLY A 183 -0.49 0.63 10.53
CA GLY A 183 -1.79 1.31 10.64
C GLY A 183 -2.30 2.11 9.43
N ASP A 184 -1.58 2.17 8.31
CA ASP A 184 -1.99 2.97 7.14
C ASP A 184 -3.02 2.29 6.23
N LEU A 185 -3.24 0.98 6.35
CA LEU A 185 -4.22 0.26 5.51
C LEU A 185 -5.66 0.33 6.06
N ALA A 186 -5.85 0.67 7.34
CA ALA A 186 -7.18 0.91 7.92
C ALA A 186 -7.85 2.21 7.42
N ARG A 187 -7.13 3.05 6.65
CA ARG A 187 -7.62 4.34 6.13
C ARG A 187 -8.03 4.33 4.66
N ALA A 188 -7.97 3.19 3.99
CA ALA A 188 -8.39 3.04 2.60
C ALA A 188 -9.70 2.24 2.51
N VAL A 189 -10.79 2.81 3.05
CA VAL A 189 -12.17 2.36 2.79
C VAL A 189 -13.04 3.59 2.57
#